data_AF-A2DLR6-F1
#
_entry.id   AF-A2DLR6-F1
#
_cell.length_a   1.000
_cell.length_b   1.000
_cell.length_c   1.000
_cell.angle_alpha   90.00
_cell.angle_beta   90.00
_cell.angle_gamma   90.00
#
_symmetry.space_group_name_H-M   'P 1'
#
loop_
_entity.id
_entity.type
_entity.pdbx_description
1 polymer ?
#
loop_
_entity_poly.entity_id
_entity_poly.type
_entity_poly.pdbx_seq_one_letter_code
_entity_poly.pdbx_strand_id
1 'polypeptide(L)'
;MIDKDIPPNKYSELRSIYKHYIDSYIALYQLKTDKEEELKDIYKMIKTELIDSKKYLSVDVIWKILNIIPYNNRYTKSYLSLIKFISDDYHVEDVRSVIPIFNFLFYKEYGIKLDKSYDFENFNSENLGIHSENTIYRAIVYNDLERFIAFTERNGFDKDQTLKSKLYPDSFEGYSLLELCCYH
;
A
#
# COMPACT_ATOMS: atom_id res chain seq x y z
N MET A 1 13.58 45.07 19.21
CA MET A 1 13.06 43.96 18.39
C MET A 1 11.97 43.30 19.23
N ILE A 2 10.71 43.41 18.79
CA ILE A 2 9.60 42.74 19.46
C ILE A 2 9.49 41.39 18.78
N ASP A 3 10.08 40.36 19.40
CA ASP A 3 9.64 38.98 19.17
C ASP A 3 8.17 38.93 19.59
N LYS A 4 7.28 39.07 18.61
CA LYS A 4 5.88 38.76 18.82
C LYS A 4 5.83 37.24 18.85
N ASP A 5 5.78 36.69 20.07
CA ASP A 5 5.28 35.34 20.33
C ASP A 5 3.89 35.25 19.70
N ILE A 6 3.83 34.74 18.46
CA ILE A 6 2.58 34.34 17.84
C ILE A 6 2.10 33.18 18.69
N PRO A 7 0.94 33.29 19.38
CA PRO A 7 0.43 32.21 20.20
C PRO A 7 0.39 30.96 19.33
N PRO A 8 0.93 29.82 19.78
CA PRO A 8 0.99 28.64 18.96
C PRO A 8 -0.40 28.39 18.40
N ASN A 9 -0.49 28.40 17.06
CA ASN A 9 -1.75 28.08 16.40
C ASN A 9 -2.22 26.75 16.99
N LYS A 10 -3.47 26.65 17.48
CA LYS A 10 -4.01 25.42 18.08
C LYS A 10 -3.73 24.17 17.23
N TYR A 11 -3.63 24.35 15.91
CA TYR A 11 -3.16 23.33 14.98
C TYR A 11 -1.74 22.81 15.28
N SER A 12 -0.76 23.69 15.49
CA SER A 12 0.63 23.33 15.79
C SER A 12 0.76 22.59 17.12
N GLU A 13 -0.02 22.98 18.13
CA GLU A 13 -0.06 22.26 19.42
C GLU A 13 -0.61 20.84 19.24
N LEU A 14 -1.77 20.70 18.58
CA LEU A 14 -2.36 19.39 18.29
C LEU A 14 -1.43 18.52 17.43
N ARG A 15 -0.81 19.09 16.39
CA ARG A 15 0.15 18.38 15.54
C ARG A 15 1.37 17.90 16.33
N SER A 16 1.83 18.68 17.31
CA SER A 16 2.93 18.29 18.19
C SER A 16 2.54 17.11 19.09
N ILE A 17 1.36 17.17 19.72
CA ILE A 17 0.83 16.10 20.58
C ILE A 17 0.69 14.77 19.81
N TYR A 18 0.24 14.82 18.56
CA TYR A 18 0.04 13.65 17.71
C TYR A 18 1.22 13.37 16.76
N LYS A 19 2.36 14.04 16.94
CA LYS A 19 3.49 14.00 16.01
C LYS A 19 3.90 12.58 15.64
N HIS A 20 4.11 11.72 16.64
CA HIS A 20 4.53 10.34 16.42
C HIS A 20 3.51 9.51 15.62
N TYR A 21 2.22 9.72 15.86
CA TYR A 21 1.14 9.07 15.10
C TYR A 21 1.15 9.56 13.65
N ILE A 22 1.20 10.88 13.45
CA ILE A 22 1.21 11.51 12.12
C ILE A 22 2.43 11.04 11.32
N ASP A 23 3.62 11.12 11.92
CA ASP A 23 4.87 10.73 11.29
C ASP A 23 4.88 9.23 10.91
N SER A 24 4.29 8.37 11.75
CA SER A 24 4.16 6.94 11.45
C SER A 24 3.31 6.67 10.20
N TYR A 25 2.16 7.35 10.07
CA TYR A 25 1.31 7.20 8.89
C TYR A 25 1.90 7.89 7.67
N ILE A 26 2.60 9.01 7.83
CA ILE A 26 3.34 9.63 6.72
C ILE A 26 4.35 8.64 6.15
N ALA A 27 5.12 7.98 7.01
CA ALA A 27 6.08 6.96 6.58
C ALA A 27 5.41 5.76 5.88
N LEU A 28 4.24 5.32 6.36
CA LEU A 28 3.47 4.27 5.70
C LEU A 28 2.95 4.70 4.32
N TYR A 29 2.37 5.89 4.18
CA TYR A 29 1.85 6.39 2.90
C TYR A 29 2.96 6.75 1.91
N GLN A 30 4.14 7.12 2.39
CA GLN A 30 5.30 7.49 1.56
C GLN A 30 6.34 6.37 1.44
N LEU A 31 5.97 5.14 1.81
CA LEU A 31 6.85 3.98 1.71
C LEU A 31 7.35 3.83 0.27
N LYS A 32 8.67 3.75 0.10
CA LYS A 32 9.30 3.71 -1.22
C LYS A 32 10.49 2.78 -1.32
N THR A 33 10.44 1.68 -0.57
CA THR A 33 11.54 0.75 -0.43
C THR A 33 11.05 -0.69 -0.40
N ASP A 34 11.85 -1.56 -1.01
CA ASP A 34 11.70 -3.02 -0.95
C ASP A 34 12.85 -3.65 -0.14
N LYS A 35 13.78 -2.84 0.41
CA LYS A 35 14.91 -3.35 1.17
C LYS A 35 14.47 -3.78 2.56
N GLU A 36 14.75 -5.02 2.91
CA GLU A 36 14.35 -5.61 4.18
C GLU A 36 14.83 -4.82 5.40
N GLU A 37 16.07 -4.29 5.37
CA GLU A 37 16.63 -3.50 6.47
C GLU A 37 15.82 -2.20 6.71
N GLU A 38 15.51 -1.46 5.65
CA GLU A 38 14.71 -0.23 5.74
C GLU A 38 13.26 -0.55 6.19
N LEU A 39 12.71 -1.70 5.77
CA LEU A 39 11.40 -2.16 6.24
C LEU A 39 11.40 -2.52 7.73
N LYS A 40 12.49 -3.09 8.25
CA LYS A 40 12.64 -3.36 9.69
C LYS A 40 12.66 -2.08 10.52
N ASP A 41 13.26 -1.02 10.00
CA ASP A 41 13.24 0.30 10.66
C ASP A 41 11.82 0.90 10.70
N ILE A 42 11.10 0.84 9.57
CA ILE A 42 9.69 1.26 9.51
C ILE A 42 8.84 0.42 10.47
N TYR A 43 9.06 -0.90 10.50
CA TYR A 43 8.37 -1.81 11.40
C TYR A 43 8.62 -1.44 12.88
N LYS A 44 9.86 -1.17 13.27
CA LYS A 44 10.21 -0.76 14.63
C LYS A 44 9.48 0.51 15.07
N MET A 45 9.34 1.47 14.18
CA MET A 45 8.56 2.68 14.42
C MET A 45 7.07 2.36 14.59
N ILE A 46 6.47 1.56 13.70
CA ILE A 46 5.06 1.12 13.82
C ILE A 46 4.83 0.42 15.16
N LYS A 47 5.72 -0.53 15.49
CA LYS A 47 5.69 -1.31 16.73
C LYS A 47 5.63 -0.39 17.95
N THR A 48 6.60 0.53 18.05
CA THR A 48 6.76 1.40 19.21
C THR A 48 5.64 2.45 19.30
N GLU A 49 5.35 3.13 18.17
CA GLU A 49 4.54 4.33 18.17
C GLU A 49 3.03 4.06 18.03
N LEU A 50 2.64 2.95 17.41
CA LEU A 50 1.25 2.61 17.16
C LEU A 50 0.74 1.46 18.05
N ILE A 51 1.53 0.40 18.23
CA ILE A 51 1.07 -0.82 18.92
C ILE A 51 1.44 -0.79 20.41
N ASP A 52 2.72 -0.68 20.74
CA ASP A 52 3.22 -0.72 22.13
C ASP A 52 2.78 0.49 22.95
N SER A 53 2.56 1.63 22.29
CA SER A 53 1.93 2.82 22.89
C SER A 53 0.46 2.63 23.26
N LYS A 54 -0.12 1.45 22.98
CA LYS A 54 -1.52 1.06 23.21
C LYS A 54 -2.54 1.96 22.51
N LYS A 55 -2.12 2.66 21.46
CA LYS A 55 -3.01 3.50 20.64
C LYS A 55 -3.92 2.64 19.74
N TYR A 56 -3.41 1.50 19.27
CA TYR A 56 -4.13 0.58 18.38
C TYR A 56 -3.84 -0.86 18.73
N LEU A 57 -4.80 -1.75 18.45
CA LEU A 57 -4.55 -3.19 18.46
C LEU A 57 -3.73 -3.56 17.21
N SER A 58 -2.90 -4.59 17.31
CA SER A 58 -2.10 -5.10 16.18
C SER A 58 -2.97 -5.44 14.97
N VAL A 59 -4.16 -6.02 15.20
CA VAL A 59 -5.18 -6.31 14.18
C VAL A 59 -5.62 -5.04 13.44
N ASP A 60 -5.86 -3.93 14.17
CA ASP A 60 -6.28 -2.66 13.57
C ASP A 60 -5.18 -2.04 12.71
N VAL A 61 -3.92 -2.17 13.15
CA VAL A 61 -2.76 -1.68 12.38
C VAL A 61 -2.61 -2.48 11.09
N ILE A 62 -2.71 -3.81 11.14
CA ILE A 62 -2.69 -4.66 9.93
C ILE A 62 -3.82 -4.25 8.99
N TRP A 63 -5.05 -4.09 9.50
CA TRP A 63 -6.19 -3.66 8.70
C TRP A 63 -5.95 -2.30 8.04
N LYS A 64 -5.38 -1.33 8.77
CA LYS A 64 -5.04 -0.02 8.20
C LYS A 64 -3.96 -0.11 7.13
N ILE A 65 -2.90 -0.90 7.34
CA ILE A 65 -1.85 -1.09 6.32
C ILE A 65 -2.44 -1.69 5.04
N LEU A 66 -3.31 -2.69 5.15
CA LEU A 66 -3.99 -3.30 3.99
C LEU A 66 -4.80 -2.27 3.17
N ASN A 67 -5.44 -1.31 3.84
CA ASN A 67 -6.20 -0.26 3.18
C ASN A 67 -5.32 0.84 2.56
N ILE A 68 -4.03 0.90 2.90
CA ILE A 68 -3.06 1.82 2.27
C ILE A 68 -2.59 1.27 0.92
N ILE A 69 -2.49 -0.06 0.78
CA ILE A 69 -1.90 -0.72 -0.39
C ILE A 69 -2.48 -0.21 -1.73
N PRO A 70 -3.81 -0.05 -1.93
CA PRO A 70 -4.36 0.48 -3.19
C PRO A 70 -3.83 1.84 -3.60
N TYR A 71 -3.32 2.65 -2.67
CA TYR A 71 -2.85 4.02 -2.92
C TYR A 71 -1.33 4.12 -3.08
N ASN A 72 -0.61 3.00 -2.93
CA ASN A 72 0.82 2.91 -3.15
C ASN A 72 1.21 1.48 -3.60
N ASN A 73 0.45 0.94 -4.55
CA ASN A 73 0.44 -0.50 -4.84
C ASN A 73 1.73 -1.02 -5.49
N ARG A 74 2.62 -0.13 -5.96
CA ARG A 74 3.99 -0.48 -6.37
C ARG A 74 4.73 -1.26 -5.28
N TYR A 75 4.54 -0.88 -4.02
CA TYR A 75 5.22 -1.48 -2.87
C TYR A 75 4.35 -2.49 -2.12
N THR A 76 3.39 -3.12 -2.82
CA THR A 76 2.52 -4.14 -2.21
C THR A 76 3.31 -5.18 -1.43
N LYS A 77 4.41 -5.71 -2.00
CA LYS A 77 5.25 -6.71 -1.32
C LYS A 77 5.78 -6.20 0.02
N SER A 78 6.31 -4.98 0.06
CA SER A 78 6.79 -4.33 1.28
C SER A 78 5.71 -4.20 2.35
N TYR A 79 4.50 -3.80 1.97
CA TYR A 79 3.38 -3.74 2.91
C TYR A 79 3.00 -5.14 3.44
N LEU A 80 2.99 -6.16 2.59
CA LEU A 80 2.75 -7.54 3.01
C LEU A 80 3.86 -8.02 3.97
N SER A 81 5.12 -7.65 3.76
CA SER A 81 6.21 -7.93 4.70
C SER A 81 6.03 -7.24 6.04
N LEU A 82 5.60 -5.97 6.06
CA LEU A 82 5.28 -5.25 7.31
C LEU A 82 4.15 -5.95 8.08
N ILE A 83 3.09 -6.39 7.38
CA ILE A 83 1.99 -7.15 7.97
C ILE A 83 2.51 -8.48 8.53
N LYS A 84 3.42 -9.16 7.83
CA LYS A 84 4.03 -10.40 8.29
C LYS A 84 4.81 -10.20 9.59
N PHE A 85 5.65 -9.16 9.67
CA PHE A 85 6.38 -8.82 10.91
C PHE A 85 5.44 -8.59 12.09
N ILE A 86 4.35 -7.83 11.89
CA ILE A 86 3.36 -7.57 12.95
C ILE A 86 2.64 -8.88 13.34
N SER A 87 2.25 -9.69 12.35
CA SER A 87 1.53 -10.94 12.60
C SER A 87 2.36 -11.94 13.39
N ASP A 88 3.67 -12.01 13.11
CA ASP A 88 4.59 -12.90 13.81
C ASP A 88 4.85 -12.44 15.25
N ASP A 89 5.17 -11.16 15.45
CA ASP A 89 5.53 -10.62 16.77
C ASP A 89 4.35 -10.57 17.74
N TYR A 90 3.14 -10.34 17.21
CA TYR A 90 1.93 -10.19 18.02
C TYR A 90 0.96 -11.37 17.90
N HIS A 91 1.37 -12.44 17.22
CA HIS A 91 0.58 -13.66 17.01
C HIS A 91 -0.84 -13.38 16.51
N VAL A 92 -0.96 -12.51 15.49
CA VAL A 92 -2.27 -12.17 14.90
C VAL A 92 -2.71 -13.29 13.99
N GLU A 93 -3.77 -14.00 14.37
CA GLU A 93 -4.26 -15.18 13.64
C GLU A 93 -5.48 -14.94 12.74
N ASP A 94 -6.23 -13.85 12.96
CA ASP A 94 -7.43 -13.52 12.19
C ASP A 94 -7.62 -11.99 12.14
N VAL A 95 -7.81 -11.47 10.93
CA VAL A 95 -8.13 -10.08 10.63
C VAL A 95 -9.37 -10.10 9.76
N ARG A 96 -10.51 -9.68 10.31
CA ARG A 96 -11.78 -9.69 9.59
C ARG A 96 -11.91 -8.52 8.64
N SER A 97 -12.73 -8.70 7.61
CA SER A 97 -13.10 -7.65 6.65
C SER A 97 -11.88 -7.09 5.90
N VAL A 98 -10.94 -7.97 5.55
CA VAL A 98 -9.78 -7.64 4.71
C VAL A 98 -10.23 -7.57 3.25
N ILE A 99 -9.66 -6.64 2.49
CA ILE A 99 -9.87 -6.56 1.06
C ILE A 99 -9.42 -7.90 0.42
N PRO A 100 -10.31 -8.63 -0.27
CA PRO A 100 -10.05 -10.01 -0.69
C PRO A 100 -8.77 -10.22 -1.49
N ILE A 101 -8.43 -9.27 -2.36
CA ILE A 101 -7.22 -9.33 -3.19
C ILE A 101 -5.94 -9.36 -2.36
N PHE A 102 -5.86 -8.59 -1.28
CA PHE A 102 -4.66 -8.55 -0.44
C PHE A 102 -4.61 -9.72 0.53
N ASN A 103 -5.77 -10.22 1.00
CA ASN A 103 -5.83 -11.48 1.73
C ASN A 103 -5.28 -12.64 0.87
N PHE A 104 -5.70 -12.70 -0.40
CA PHE A 104 -5.22 -13.69 -1.36
C PHE A 104 -3.71 -13.56 -1.64
N LEU A 105 -3.23 -12.33 -1.88
CA LEU A 105 -1.80 -12.08 -2.12
C LEU A 105 -0.94 -12.45 -0.90
N PHE A 106 -1.38 -12.11 0.31
CA PHE A 106 -0.68 -12.50 1.54
C PHE A 106 -0.64 -14.02 1.72
N TYR A 107 -1.75 -14.71 1.46
CA TYR A 107 -1.81 -16.17 1.46
C TYR A 107 -0.88 -16.79 0.42
N LYS A 108 -0.83 -16.24 -0.79
CA LYS A 108 0.04 -16.74 -1.86
C LYS A 108 1.53 -16.60 -1.50
N GLU A 109 1.91 -15.51 -0.83
CA GLU A 109 3.30 -15.24 -0.45
C GLU A 109 3.73 -16.04 0.79
N TYR A 110 2.88 -16.13 1.82
CA TYR A 110 3.26 -16.64 3.14
C TYR A 110 2.50 -17.90 3.59
N GLY A 111 1.50 -18.36 2.85
CA GLY A 111 0.67 -19.52 3.21
C GLY A 111 -0.33 -19.26 4.34
N ILE A 112 -0.50 -18.01 4.77
CA ILE A 112 -1.35 -17.62 5.91
C ILE A 112 -2.60 -16.91 5.39
N LYS A 113 -3.78 -17.33 5.85
CA LYS A 113 -5.04 -16.61 5.62
C LYS A 113 -5.26 -15.61 6.75
N LEU A 114 -5.26 -14.32 6.44
CA LEU A 114 -5.56 -13.28 7.42
C LEU A 114 -7.04 -13.27 7.76
N ASP A 115 -7.91 -13.23 6.74
CA ASP A 115 -9.35 -13.38 6.94
C ASP A 115 -9.75 -14.82 6.60
N LYS A 116 -10.08 -15.60 7.63
CA LYS A 116 -10.47 -17.02 7.48
C LYS A 116 -11.88 -17.20 6.93
N SER A 117 -12.71 -16.15 6.94
CA SER A 117 -14.07 -16.22 6.40
C SER A 117 -14.10 -16.26 4.87
N TYR A 118 -13.00 -15.85 4.23
CA TYR A 118 -12.93 -15.76 2.78
C TYR A 118 -12.53 -17.09 2.15
N ASP A 119 -13.38 -17.57 1.24
CA ASP A 119 -13.07 -18.71 0.39
C ASP A 119 -12.36 -18.25 -0.88
N PHE A 120 -11.21 -18.87 -1.16
CA PHE A 120 -10.41 -18.56 -2.34
C PHE A 120 -10.80 -19.41 -3.56
N GLU A 121 -11.62 -20.44 -3.41
CA GLU A 121 -12.02 -21.32 -4.53
C GLU A 121 -12.64 -20.55 -5.70
N ASN A 122 -13.36 -19.46 -5.41
CA ASN A 122 -13.99 -18.60 -6.41
C ASN A 122 -13.25 -17.26 -6.62
N PHE A 123 -12.00 -17.14 -6.15
CA PHE A 123 -11.27 -15.88 -6.26
C PHE A 123 -10.80 -15.65 -7.70
N ASN A 124 -11.45 -14.72 -8.40
CA ASN A 124 -11.03 -14.31 -9.74
C ASN A 124 -9.67 -13.57 -9.67
N SER A 125 -8.64 -14.21 -10.21
CA SER A 125 -7.26 -13.72 -10.27
C SER A 125 -6.92 -12.90 -11.52
N GLU A 126 -7.90 -12.54 -12.36
CA GLU A 126 -7.69 -11.90 -13.68
C GLU A 126 -6.76 -10.68 -13.67
N ASN A 127 -6.54 -10.05 -12.51
CA ASN A 127 -5.73 -8.84 -12.37
C ASN A 127 -4.37 -9.03 -11.66
N LEU A 128 -3.99 -10.26 -11.27
CA LEU A 128 -2.73 -10.50 -10.56
C LEU A 128 -1.49 -10.36 -11.46
N GLY A 129 -1.65 -10.56 -12.76
CA GLY A 129 -0.58 -10.47 -13.75
C GLY A 129 -0.34 -9.08 -14.32
N ILE A 130 -1.07 -8.05 -13.85
CA ILE A 130 -1.02 -6.70 -14.45
C ILE A 130 0.39 -6.09 -14.40
N HIS A 131 1.16 -6.35 -13.36
CA HIS A 131 2.55 -5.86 -13.24
C HIS A 131 3.60 -6.88 -13.74
N SER A 132 3.17 -7.90 -14.49
CA SER A 132 4.06 -8.87 -15.11
C SER A 132 5.01 -8.19 -16.11
N GLU A 133 6.14 -8.84 -16.36
CA GLU A 133 7.31 -8.24 -17.01
C GLU A 133 7.02 -7.58 -18.37
N ASN A 134 6.07 -8.13 -19.13
CA ASN A 134 5.80 -7.74 -20.51
C ASN A 134 4.50 -6.92 -20.68
N THR A 135 4.18 -6.07 -19.71
CA THR A 135 2.99 -5.20 -19.75
C THR A 135 3.36 -3.72 -19.79
N ILE A 136 2.54 -2.91 -20.46
CA ILE A 136 2.67 -1.44 -20.41
C ILE A 136 2.47 -0.93 -18.98
N TYR A 137 1.62 -1.58 -18.18
CA TYR A 137 1.37 -1.22 -16.79
C TYR A 137 2.62 -1.36 -15.92
N ARG A 138 3.45 -2.40 -16.14
CA ARG A 138 4.76 -2.49 -15.47
C ARG A 138 5.68 -1.35 -15.87
N ALA A 139 5.70 -0.99 -17.16
CA ALA A 139 6.51 0.14 -17.63
C ALA A 139 6.10 1.44 -16.91
N ILE A 140 4.81 1.66 -16.69
CA ILE A 140 4.28 2.79 -15.92
C ILE A 140 4.74 2.72 -14.45
N VAL A 141 4.47 1.62 -13.75
CA VAL A 141 4.77 1.46 -12.30
C VAL A 141 6.24 1.70 -11.97
N TYR A 142 7.15 1.29 -12.86
CA TYR A 142 8.60 1.40 -12.66
C TYR A 142 9.23 2.56 -13.43
N ASN A 143 8.42 3.42 -14.08
CA ASN A 143 8.87 4.55 -14.88
C ASN A 143 9.90 4.16 -15.96
N ASP A 144 9.66 3.04 -16.64
CA ASP A 144 10.48 2.52 -17.74
C ASP A 144 10.06 3.20 -19.05
N LEU A 145 10.67 4.36 -19.31
CA LEU A 145 10.33 5.22 -20.45
C LEU A 145 10.56 4.53 -21.79
N GLU A 146 11.66 3.79 -21.95
CA GLU A 146 12.01 3.13 -23.21
C GLU A 146 10.96 2.06 -23.56
N ARG A 147 10.60 1.24 -22.58
CA ARG A 147 9.61 0.18 -22.79
C ARG A 147 8.21 0.75 -23.00
N PHE A 148 7.87 1.83 -22.30
CA PHE A 148 6.61 2.56 -22.52
C PHE A 148 6.50 3.08 -23.96
N ILE A 149 7.52 3.78 -24.47
CA ILE A 149 7.57 4.26 -25.86
C ILE A 149 7.41 3.07 -26.82
N ALA A 150 8.17 1.99 -26.61
CA ALA A 150 8.10 0.79 -27.43
C ALA A 150 6.71 0.10 -27.41
N PHE A 151 5.88 0.29 -26.38
CA PHE A 151 4.48 -0.16 -26.41
C PHE A 151 3.61 0.77 -27.26
N THR A 152 3.79 2.08 -27.15
CA THR A 152 3.00 3.07 -27.88
C THR A 152 3.23 3.05 -29.40
N GLU A 153 4.41 2.62 -29.84
CA GLU A 153 4.78 2.53 -31.26
C GLU A 153 4.35 1.20 -31.92
N ARG A 154 3.84 0.23 -31.16
CA ARG A 154 3.39 -1.05 -31.73
C ARG A 154 2.15 -0.89 -32.57
N ASN A 155 2.11 -1.60 -33.70
CA ASN A 155 0.89 -1.76 -34.48
C ASN A 155 -0.21 -2.36 -33.59
N GLY A 156 -1.37 -1.70 -33.56
CA GLY A 156 -2.50 -2.11 -32.73
C GLY A 156 -2.48 -1.58 -31.29
N PHE A 157 -1.59 -0.63 -30.96
CA PHE A 157 -1.66 0.09 -29.69
C PHE A 157 -3.00 0.84 -29.56
N ASP A 158 -3.75 0.50 -28.52
CA ASP A 158 -4.96 1.21 -28.14
C ASP A 158 -4.62 2.30 -27.11
N LYS A 159 -4.70 3.55 -27.54
CA LYS A 159 -4.44 4.73 -26.69
C LYS A 159 -5.55 4.97 -25.68
N ASP A 160 -6.75 4.48 -25.95
CA ASP A 160 -7.95 4.69 -25.14
C ASP A 160 -8.21 3.49 -24.21
N GLN A 161 -7.27 2.53 -24.16
CA GLN A 161 -7.36 1.38 -23.27
C GLN A 161 -7.46 1.80 -21.79
N THR A 162 -8.33 1.13 -21.05
CA THR A 162 -8.50 1.34 -19.62
C THR A 162 -8.17 0.08 -18.81
N LEU A 163 -7.79 0.28 -17.56
CA LEU A 163 -7.48 -0.78 -16.61
C LEU A 163 -8.50 -0.80 -15.48
N LYS A 164 -9.27 -1.88 -15.38
CA LYS A 164 -10.12 -2.15 -14.20
C LYS A 164 -9.47 -3.23 -13.34
N SER A 165 -8.96 -2.83 -12.18
CA SER A 165 -8.20 -3.73 -11.32
C SER A 165 -8.46 -3.51 -9.84
N LYS A 166 -8.61 -4.62 -9.11
CA LYS A 166 -8.77 -4.62 -7.65
C LYS A 166 -7.49 -4.22 -6.89
N LEU A 167 -6.35 -4.08 -7.59
CA LEU A 167 -5.08 -3.61 -7.01
C LEU A 167 -5.04 -2.08 -6.85
N TYR A 168 -5.96 -1.37 -7.50
CA TYR A 168 -6.09 0.08 -7.44
C TYR A 168 -7.37 0.45 -6.69
N PRO A 169 -7.57 1.73 -6.32
CA PRO A 169 -8.84 2.19 -5.78
C PRO A 169 -9.98 1.91 -6.78
N ASP A 170 -11.21 1.78 -6.28
CA ASP A 170 -12.33 1.42 -7.13
C ASP A 170 -12.60 2.52 -8.16
N SER A 171 -12.75 2.13 -9.41
CA SER A 171 -13.10 3.01 -10.53
C SER A 171 -14.18 2.34 -11.37
N PHE A 172 -15.26 3.08 -11.61
CA PHE A 172 -16.37 2.58 -12.41
C PHE A 172 -15.93 2.29 -13.86
N GLU A 173 -15.25 3.26 -14.48
CA GLU A 173 -14.77 3.24 -15.87
C GLU A 173 -13.37 2.59 -16.03
N GLY A 174 -12.69 2.31 -14.92
CA GLY A 174 -11.28 1.93 -14.93
C GLY A 174 -10.35 3.16 -15.00
N TYR A 175 -9.05 2.90 -15.14
CA TYR A 175 -8.02 3.94 -15.25
C TYR A 175 -7.44 3.95 -16.66
N SER A 176 -7.40 5.12 -17.29
CA SER A 176 -6.62 5.35 -18.51
C SER A 176 -5.12 5.22 -18.26
N LEU A 177 -4.33 5.04 -19.33
CA LEU A 177 -2.87 5.04 -19.22
C LEU A 177 -2.33 6.35 -18.63
N LEU A 178 -2.94 7.50 -18.96
CA LEU A 178 -2.53 8.79 -18.41
C LEU A 178 -2.80 8.88 -16.90
N GLU A 179 -3.97 8.44 -16.44
CA GLU A 179 -4.29 8.42 -15.00
C GLU A 179 -3.35 7.49 -14.23
N LEU A 180 -2.99 6.35 -14.82
CA LEU A 180 -2.00 5.45 -14.22
C LEU A 180 -0.61 6.11 -14.14
N CYS A 181 -0.19 6.86 -15.16
CA CYS A 181 1.06 7.63 -15.12
C CYS A 181 1.03 8.75 -14.06
N CYS A 182 -0.13 9.34 -13.77
CA CYS A 182 -0.26 10.34 -12.70
C CYS A 182 -0.33 9.72 -11.29
N TYR A 183 -0.82 8.48 -11.19
CA TYR A 183 -0.93 7.74 -9.94
C TYR A 183 0.44 7.28 -9.42
N HIS A 184 1.32 6.81 -10.31
CA HIS A 184 2.66 6.26 -9.97
C HIS A 184 3.75 7.33 -9.97
#